data_AF-A0A545W3B5-F1
#
_entry.id   AF-A0A545W3B5-F1
#
_cell.length_a   1.000
_cell.length_b   1.000
_cell.length_c   1.000
_cell.angle_alpha   90.00
_cell.angle_beta   90.00
_cell.angle_gamma   90.00
#
_symmetry.space_group_name_H-M   'P 1'
#
loop_
_entity.id
_entity.type
_entity.pdbx_description
1 polymer ?
#
loop_
_entity_poly.entity_id
_entity_poly.type
_entity_poly.pdbx_seq_one_letter_code
_entity_poly.pdbx_strand_id
1 'polypeptide(L)'
;MRHEVYIGRGFALLRGLDVNEYSVEDLTIIYLGIQCHIGSQFGRQDKKGNMMVHIIADNSSPLNTNHHRHSTAPITFHNEESGDVISWLTRSTALAGGKCIIASAYTAYNILAATRPDLIRVLARSDWPFALPKFHCRPVLQYHDGKMIMNFGRTALMGSASHPRPESLPRLTPIQVEALDAIEAIAKATQLEMRTMAGDMHFINNFAVLHRREGFVNGTQASEKRHLVRMRLRDDELGWTVPKELQSEWAQAFGESGSKVWHIEPMPEGFFPLRLQVN
;
A
#
# COMPACT_ATOMS: atom_id res chain seq x y z
N MET A 1 16.74 -5.45 10.57
CA MET A 1 15.74 -4.87 9.66
C MET A 1 14.32 -4.94 10.25
N ARG A 2 13.80 -6.12 10.62
CA ARG A 2 12.49 -6.30 11.27
C ARG A 2 12.19 -5.30 12.39
N HIS A 3 13.08 -5.20 13.38
CA HIS A 3 12.95 -4.24 14.49
C HIS A 3 12.81 -2.77 14.04
N GLU A 4 13.58 -2.34 13.04
CA GLU A 4 13.50 -0.97 12.49
C GLU A 4 12.15 -0.66 11.84
N VAL A 5 11.51 -1.67 11.26
CA VAL A 5 10.19 -1.53 10.63
C VAL A 5 9.08 -1.47 11.68
N TYR A 6 9.12 -2.31 12.72
CA TYR A 6 8.02 -2.36 13.70
C TYR A 6 8.16 -1.39 14.86
N ILE A 7 9.39 -1.12 15.33
CA ILE A 7 9.65 -0.37 16.56
C ILE A 7 10.48 0.90 16.28
N GLY A 8 11.37 0.85 15.30
CA GLY A 8 12.22 1.98 14.93
C GLY A 8 11.53 2.99 14.02
N ARG A 9 12.22 3.37 12.95
CA ARG A 9 11.80 4.41 12.00
C ARG A 9 10.54 4.08 11.17
N GLY A 10 10.05 2.84 11.18
CA GLY A 10 8.84 2.45 10.47
C GLY A 10 9.05 2.02 9.02
N PHE A 11 10.28 1.99 8.51
CA PHE A 11 10.56 1.53 7.15
C PHE A 11 11.98 1.00 6.98
N ALA A 12 12.20 0.20 5.94
CA ALA A 12 13.51 -0.26 5.50
C ALA A 12 13.57 -0.38 3.97
N LEU A 13 14.78 -0.20 3.45
CA LEU A 13 15.14 -0.44 2.05
C LEU A 13 16.31 -1.42 2.05
N LEU A 14 16.13 -2.55 1.36
CA LEU A 14 17.21 -3.48 1.04
C LEU A 14 17.58 -3.29 -0.43
N ARG A 15 18.87 -3.11 -0.70
CA ARG A 15 19.45 -2.85 -2.02
C ARG A 15 20.67 -3.74 -2.24
N GLY A 16 20.94 -4.05 -3.50
CA GLY A 16 22.13 -4.79 -3.93
C GLY A 16 21.83 -6.04 -4.75
N LEU A 17 20.56 -6.35 -4.97
CA LEU A 17 20.15 -7.46 -5.84
C LEU A 17 20.25 -7.03 -7.32
N ASP A 18 21.12 -7.65 -8.09
CA ASP A 18 21.14 -7.48 -9.54
C ASP A 18 20.06 -8.35 -10.18
N VAL A 19 18.97 -7.73 -10.65
CA VAL A 19 17.84 -8.45 -11.23
C VAL A 19 18.17 -9.23 -12.51
N ASN A 20 19.28 -8.91 -13.19
CA ASN A 20 19.65 -9.56 -14.44
C ASN A 20 20.31 -10.92 -14.23
N GLU A 21 20.76 -11.23 -13.00
CA GLU A 21 21.38 -12.51 -12.65
C GLU A 21 20.37 -13.59 -12.26
N TYR A 22 19.08 -13.24 -12.15
CA TYR A 22 18.04 -14.11 -11.59
C TYR A 22 16.84 -14.24 -12.53
N SER A 23 16.26 -15.43 -12.58
CA SER A 23 14.95 -15.63 -13.20
C SER A 23 13.83 -14.94 -12.39
N VAL A 24 12.64 -14.84 -12.97
CA VAL A 24 11.47 -14.31 -12.28
C VAL A 24 11.10 -15.17 -11.06
N GLU A 25 11.24 -16.48 -11.20
CA GLU A 25 11.07 -17.47 -10.16
C GLU A 25 12.09 -17.25 -9.03
N ASP A 26 13.37 -17.12 -9.36
CA ASP A 26 14.45 -16.89 -8.38
C ASP A 26 14.25 -15.57 -7.63
N LEU A 27 13.94 -14.48 -8.34
CA LEU A 27 13.64 -13.18 -7.73
C LEU A 27 12.46 -13.29 -6.76
N THR A 28 11.45 -14.09 -7.11
CA THR A 28 10.29 -14.33 -6.26
C THR A 28 10.68 -15.12 -5.01
N ILE A 29 11.47 -16.18 -5.16
CA ILE A 29 11.96 -17.00 -4.03
C ILE A 29 12.80 -16.14 -3.08
N ILE A 30 13.75 -15.35 -3.60
CA ILE A 30 14.61 -14.45 -2.81
C ILE A 30 13.74 -13.45 -2.05
N TYR A 31 12.79 -12.82 -2.74
CA TYR A 31 11.86 -11.86 -2.12
C TYR A 31 11.01 -12.49 -1.02
N LEU A 32 10.47 -13.70 -1.23
CA LEU A 32 9.72 -14.42 -0.20
C LEU A 32 10.60 -14.80 0.99
N GLY A 33 11.80 -15.34 0.74
CA GLY A 33 12.75 -15.72 1.78
C GLY A 33 13.13 -14.56 2.68
N ILE A 34 13.44 -13.39 2.10
CA ILE A 34 13.74 -12.18 2.88
C ILE A 34 12.51 -11.71 3.67
N GLN A 35 11.32 -11.79 3.10
CA GLN A 35 10.09 -11.36 3.78
C GLN A 35 9.77 -12.20 5.02
N CYS A 36 10.13 -13.50 5.05
CA CYS A 36 10.00 -14.34 6.24
C CYS A 36 10.77 -13.80 7.46
N HIS A 37 11.82 -13.00 7.23
CA HIS A 37 12.56 -12.32 8.31
C HIS A 37 11.93 -11.00 8.73
N ILE A 38 10.88 -10.53 8.06
CA ILE A 38 10.15 -9.31 8.38
C ILE A 38 8.78 -9.60 8.98
N GLY A 39 8.06 -10.59 8.46
CA GLY A 39 6.78 -11.03 9.04
C GLY A 39 6.63 -12.54 8.96
N SER A 40 5.96 -13.10 9.97
CA SER A 40 5.63 -14.54 10.05
C SER A 40 4.50 -14.96 9.12
N GLN A 41 3.69 -14.01 8.63
CA GLN A 41 2.50 -14.29 7.83
C GLN A 41 2.40 -13.42 6.57
N PHE A 42 1.83 -14.01 5.52
CA PHE A 42 1.57 -13.36 4.23
C PHE A 42 0.05 -13.16 4.03
N GLY A 43 -0.33 -11.95 3.67
CA GLY A 43 -1.73 -11.55 3.50
C GLY A 43 -2.20 -11.60 2.06
N ARG A 44 -3.45 -12.02 1.87
CA ARG A 44 -4.18 -11.85 0.60
C ARG A 44 -4.29 -10.36 0.26
N GLN A 45 -4.09 -10.04 -1.02
CA GLN A 45 -4.09 -8.69 -1.57
C GLN A 45 -5.49 -8.24 -2.03
N ASP A 46 -6.41 -9.20 -2.22
CA ASP A 46 -7.78 -8.98 -2.66
C ASP A 46 -8.70 -10.19 -2.37
N LYS A 47 -9.98 -10.05 -2.74
CA LYS A 47 -11.02 -11.08 -2.57
C LYS A 47 -10.84 -12.32 -3.46
N LYS A 48 -9.99 -12.27 -4.49
CA LYS A 48 -9.71 -13.42 -5.38
C LYS A 48 -8.68 -14.37 -4.77
N GLY A 49 -8.04 -13.97 -3.67
CA GLY A 49 -7.04 -14.77 -2.98
C GLY A 49 -5.63 -14.54 -3.49
N ASN A 50 -5.38 -13.49 -4.28
CA ASN A 50 -4.05 -13.17 -4.78
C ASN A 50 -3.11 -12.88 -3.61
N MET A 51 -2.00 -13.60 -3.52
CA MET A 51 -1.00 -13.42 -2.47
C MET A 51 0.03 -12.34 -2.82
N MET A 52 0.21 -12.07 -4.11
CA MET A 52 1.07 -11.04 -4.65
C MET A 52 0.30 -10.23 -5.70
N VAL A 53 0.60 -8.94 -5.80
CA VAL A 53 0.02 -8.06 -6.82
C VAL A 53 1.11 -7.37 -7.61
N HIS A 54 0.99 -7.44 -8.93
CA HIS A 54 1.86 -6.71 -9.84
C HIS A 54 1.32 -5.28 -10.06
N ILE A 55 2.14 -4.29 -9.73
CA ILE A 55 1.87 -2.87 -9.96
C ILE A 55 2.61 -2.49 -11.24
N ILE A 56 1.91 -2.61 -12.36
CA ILE A 56 2.35 -2.28 -13.72
C ILE A 56 1.37 -1.28 -14.32
N ALA A 57 1.85 -0.32 -15.11
CA ALA A 57 0.93 0.49 -15.89
C ALA A 57 0.21 -0.39 -16.92
N ASP A 58 -1.11 -0.33 -16.97
CA ASP A 58 -1.91 -1.00 -17.98
C ASP A 58 -2.82 0.01 -18.69
N ASN A 59 -2.53 0.21 -19.98
CA ASN A 59 -3.24 1.12 -20.86
C ASN A 59 -4.20 0.38 -21.81
N SER A 60 -4.42 -0.91 -21.60
CA SER A 60 -5.29 -1.75 -22.45
C SER A 60 -6.75 -1.27 -22.50
N SER A 61 -7.23 -0.61 -21.43
CA SER A 61 -8.57 -0.02 -21.38
C SER A 61 -8.61 1.30 -20.59
N PRO A 62 -9.56 2.21 -20.87
CA PRO A 62 -9.77 3.43 -20.09
C PRO A 62 -10.11 3.18 -18.60
N LEU A 63 -10.59 1.98 -18.27
CA LEU A 63 -10.89 1.58 -16.89
C LEU A 63 -9.59 1.23 -16.14
N ASN A 64 -8.65 0.59 -16.85
CA ASN A 64 -7.34 0.19 -16.33
C ASN A 64 -6.40 1.40 -16.19
N THR A 65 -6.44 2.35 -17.12
CA THR A 65 -5.62 3.59 -17.04
C THR A 65 -5.94 4.47 -15.82
N ASN A 66 -7.13 4.32 -15.23
CA ASN A 66 -7.57 5.08 -14.06
C ASN A 66 -7.45 4.29 -12.74
N HIS A 67 -7.15 2.99 -12.81
CA HIS A 67 -6.99 2.16 -11.63
C HIS A 67 -5.64 2.50 -10.99
N HIS A 68 -5.59 2.84 -9.69
CA HIS A 68 -4.37 3.32 -9.02
C HIS A 68 -3.15 2.39 -9.23
N ARG A 69 -3.36 1.07 -9.35
CA ARG A 69 -2.30 0.08 -9.62
C ARG A 69 -1.79 0.09 -11.07
N HIS A 70 -2.60 0.56 -12.01
CA HIS A 70 -2.41 0.46 -13.45
C HIS A 70 -2.30 1.82 -14.17
N SER A 71 -2.56 2.91 -13.46
CA SER A 71 -2.36 4.26 -13.96
C SER A 71 -0.90 4.70 -13.89
N THR A 72 -0.51 5.62 -14.78
CA THR A 72 0.75 6.39 -14.69
C THR A 72 0.62 7.67 -13.86
N ALA A 73 -0.60 8.05 -13.47
CA ALA A 73 -0.88 9.26 -12.68
C ALA A 73 -0.27 9.18 -11.27
N PRO A 74 0.03 10.33 -10.62
CA PRO A 74 0.47 10.33 -9.23
C PRO A 74 -0.60 9.75 -8.30
N ILE A 75 -0.16 9.09 -7.25
CA ILE A 75 -1.02 8.65 -6.14
C ILE A 75 -0.71 9.55 -4.95
N THR A 76 -1.74 10.00 -4.23
CA THR A 76 -1.60 10.81 -3.02
C THR A 76 -1.11 9.96 -1.83
N PHE A 77 -0.71 10.59 -0.73
CA PHE A 77 -0.30 9.86 0.46
C PHE A 77 -1.46 9.04 1.05
N HIS A 78 -1.19 7.77 1.33
CA HIS A 78 -2.15 6.82 1.86
C HIS A 78 -1.46 5.69 2.62
N ASN A 79 -2.28 4.86 3.27
CA ASN A 79 -1.94 3.54 3.77
C ASN A 79 -2.69 2.49 2.93
N GLU A 80 -2.25 1.25 3.00
CA GLU A 80 -3.04 0.12 2.51
C GLU A 80 -4.15 -0.23 3.51
N GLU A 81 -5.25 -0.78 3.01
CA GLU A 81 -6.43 -1.15 3.81
C GLU A 81 -6.14 -2.19 4.91
N SER A 82 -5.12 -3.03 4.72
CA SER A 82 -4.69 -4.08 5.63
C SER A 82 -3.20 -4.39 5.52
N GLY A 83 -2.68 -5.13 6.50
CA GLY A 83 -1.27 -5.53 6.61
C GLY A 83 -0.51 -4.65 7.58
N ASP A 84 0.29 -5.26 8.45
CA ASP A 84 1.15 -4.53 9.39
C ASP A 84 2.28 -3.84 8.61
N VAL A 85 2.82 -4.57 7.62
CA VAL A 85 3.89 -4.10 6.74
C VAL A 85 3.50 -4.27 5.29
N ILE A 86 3.70 -3.22 4.50
CA ILE A 86 3.59 -3.25 3.05
C ILE A 86 4.99 -3.41 2.49
N SER A 87 5.18 -4.46 1.71
CA SER A 87 6.45 -4.75 1.05
C SER A 87 6.28 -4.68 -0.46
N TRP A 88 7.35 -4.31 -1.16
CA TRP A 88 7.42 -4.53 -2.59
C TRP A 88 8.84 -4.77 -3.08
N LEU A 89 8.97 -5.63 -4.09
CA LEU A 89 10.16 -5.78 -4.92
C LEU A 89 10.01 -4.92 -6.19
N THR A 90 11.05 -4.16 -6.52
CA THR A 90 11.16 -3.46 -7.81
C THR A 90 11.83 -4.35 -8.83
N ARG A 91 11.12 -4.83 -9.84
CA ARG A 91 11.72 -5.58 -10.96
C ARG A 91 12.33 -4.65 -12.00
N SER A 92 11.64 -3.55 -12.30
CA SER A 92 12.09 -2.53 -13.25
C SER A 92 11.50 -1.17 -12.90
N THR A 93 12.18 -0.10 -13.32
CA THR A 93 11.77 1.29 -13.10
C THR A 93 11.15 1.88 -14.36
N ALA A 94 10.40 2.97 -14.20
CA ALA A 94 9.98 3.78 -15.34
C ALA A 94 11.19 4.45 -16.01
N LEU A 95 11.05 4.89 -17.27
CA LEU A 95 12.03 5.76 -17.92
C LEU A 95 12.21 7.08 -17.16
N ALA A 96 11.11 7.67 -16.69
CA ALA A 96 11.13 8.90 -15.91
C ALA A 96 10.04 8.92 -14.82
N GLY A 97 10.35 9.54 -13.67
CA GLY A 97 9.44 9.64 -12.53
C GLY A 97 9.22 8.32 -11.79
N GLY A 98 8.05 8.18 -11.14
CA GLY A 98 7.62 6.90 -10.55
C GLY A 98 8.31 6.53 -9.24
N LYS A 99 8.95 7.51 -8.60
CA LYS A 99 9.56 7.38 -7.28
C LYS A 99 8.55 6.87 -6.26
N CYS A 100 9.02 5.98 -5.39
CA CYS A 100 8.32 5.65 -4.16
C CYS A 100 8.71 6.67 -3.08
N ILE A 101 7.72 7.38 -2.57
CA ILE A 101 7.91 8.48 -1.62
C ILE A 101 7.16 8.14 -0.33
N ILE A 102 7.79 8.41 0.81
CA ILE A 102 7.21 8.12 2.13
C ILE A 102 7.14 9.37 2.99
N ALA A 103 6.24 9.37 3.97
CA ALA A 103 6.14 10.40 4.98
C ALA A 103 5.71 9.80 6.34
N SER A 104 6.23 10.34 7.43
CA SER A 104 5.89 9.89 8.78
C SER A 104 4.50 10.38 9.18
N ALA A 105 3.59 9.45 9.51
CA ALA A 105 2.28 9.79 10.06
C ALA A 105 2.43 10.46 11.45
N TYR A 106 3.48 10.12 12.20
CA TYR A 106 3.79 10.73 13.50
C TYR A 106 4.20 12.20 13.34
N THR A 107 4.99 12.51 12.31
CA THR A 107 5.34 13.91 12.00
C THR A 107 4.10 14.71 11.61
N ALA A 108 3.22 14.14 10.77
CA ALA A 108 1.95 14.76 10.43
C ALA A 108 1.08 15.02 11.68
N TYR A 109 0.95 14.02 12.56
CA TYR A 109 0.25 14.15 13.82
C TYR A 109 0.83 15.26 14.70
N ASN A 110 2.14 15.29 14.92
CA ASN A 110 2.78 16.27 15.80
C ASN A 110 2.59 17.70 15.30
N ILE A 111 2.73 17.93 13.99
CA ILE A 111 2.52 19.25 13.39
C ILE A 111 1.05 19.67 13.52
N LEU A 112 0.11 18.77 13.23
CA LEU A 112 -1.32 19.04 13.41
C LEU A 112 -1.68 19.29 14.89
N ALA A 113 -1.14 18.51 15.83
CA ALA A 113 -1.38 18.70 17.25
C ALA A 113 -0.90 20.07 17.73
N ALA A 114 0.23 20.57 17.20
CA ALA A 114 0.77 21.87 17.56
C ALA A 114 0.05 23.06 16.89
N THR A 115 -0.45 22.89 15.66
CA THR A 115 -0.93 24.01 14.82
C THR A 115 -2.43 24.01 14.56
N ARG A 116 -3.05 22.82 14.51
CA ARG A 116 -4.45 22.56 14.18
C ARG A 116 -5.03 21.39 14.99
N PRO A 117 -5.06 21.48 16.34
CA PRO A 117 -5.56 20.41 17.20
C PRO A 117 -7.05 20.11 16.97
N ASP A 118 -7.80 21.05 16.38
CA ASP A 118 -9.16 20.83 15.89
C ASP A 118 -9.22 19.74 14.81
N LEU A 119 -8.26 19.69 13.88
CA LEU A 119 -8.18 18.66 12.86
C LEU A 119 -7.81 17.29 13.43
N ILE A 120 -6.98 17.24 14.49
CA ILE A 120 -6.74 15.98 15.22
C ILE A 120 -8.04 15.40 15.78
N ARG A 121 -8.89 16.24 16.39
CA ARG A 121 -10.19 15.80 16.90
C ARG A 121 -11.08 15.27 15.79
N VAL A 122 -11.07 15.92 14.62
CA VAL A 122 -11.84 15.50 13.43
C VAL A 122 -11.34 14.14 12.90
N LEU A 123 -10.02 13.96 12.77
CA LEU A 123 -9.41 12.71 12.31
C LEU A 123 -9.70 11.52 13.24
N ALA A 124 -9.90 11.79 14.53
CA ALA A 124 -10.21 10.80 15.55
C ALA A 124 -11.71 10.45 15.69
N ARG A 125 -12.61 11.16 14.99
CA ARG A 125 -14.05 10.82 15.01
C ARG A 125 -14.32 9.50 14.31
N SER A 126 -15.35 8.77 14.74
CA SER A 126 -15.77 7.52 14.08
C SER A 126 -16.78 7.73 12.95
N ASP A 127 -16.98 8.97 12.46
CA ASP A 127 -17.97 9.34 11.46
C ASP A 127 -17.42 9.41 10.01
N TRP A 128 -16.19 8.92 9.76
CA TRP A 128 -15.63 8.89 8.41
C TRP A 128 -16.20 7.75 7.58
N PRO A 129 -16.85 8.02 6.44
CA PRO A 129 -17.65 7.04 5.70
C PRO A 129 -16.82 6.28 4.65
N PHE A 130 -15.98 5.34 5.07
CA PHE A 130 -15.23 4.46 4.17
C PHE A 130 -16.19 3.60 3.34
N ALA A 131 -16.11 3.66 2.01
CA ALA A 131 -17.01 2.95 1.09
C ALA A 131 -16.41 1.68 0.48
N LEU A 132 -15.08 1.49 0.59
CA LEU A 132 -14.34 0.36 0.02
C LEU A 132 -13.55 -0.35 1.13
N PRO A 133 -13.43 -1.69 1.08
CA PRO A 133 -14.10 -2.61 0.16
C PRO A 133 -15.58 -2.89 0.51
N LYS A 134 -16.03 -2.42 1.69
CA LYS A 134 -17.42 -2.40 2.16
C LYS A 134 -17.66 -1.11 2.94
N PHE A 135 -18.90 -0.62 2.94
CA PHE A 135 -19.25 0.57 3.70
C PHE A 135 -19.12 0.33 5.20
N HIS A 136 -18.39 1.20 5.88
CA HIS A 136 -18.29 1.26 7.33
C HIS A 136 -17.80 2.66 7.76
N CYS A 137 -18.05 3.03 9.01
CA CYS A 137 -17.51 4.25 9.58
C CYS A 137 -16.46 3.91 10.64
N ARG A 138 -15.31 4.58 10.57
CA ARG A 138 -14.21 4.44 11.53
C ARG A 138 -13.29 5.66 11.48
N PRO A 139 -12.46 5.92 12.50
CA PRO A 139 -11.51 7.02 12.43
C PRO A 139 -10.39 6.81 11.41
N VAL A 140 -9.87 7.93 10.90
CA VAL A 140 -8.63 8.00 10.09
C VAL A 140 -7.39 7.89 10.99
N LEU A 141 -7.48 8.49 12.18
CA LEU A 141 -6.43 8.53 13.20
C LEU A 141 -6.97 7.89 14.49
N GLN A 142 -6.23 6.95 15.05
CA GLN A 142 -6.61 6.22 16.26
C GLN A 142 -5.43 6.15 17.22
N TYR A 143 -5.71 6.05 18.51
CA TYR A 143 -4.72 5.70 19.52
C TYR A 143 -5.10 4.35 20.12
N HIS A 144 -4.19 3.39 20.04
CA HIS A 144 -4.44 2.03 20.50
C HIS A 144 -3.14 1.45 21.05
N ASP A 145 -3.21 0.90 22.27
CA ASP A 145 -2.09 0.18 22.91
C ASP A 145 -0.76 0.95 22.88
N GLY A 146 -0.79 2.22 23.32
CA GLY A 146 0.42 3.05 23.36
C GLY A 146 0.82 3.66 22.02
N LYS A 147 0.19 3.28 20.90
CA LYS A 147 0.59 3.69 19.54
C LYS A 147 -0.46 4.59 18.89
N MET A 148 0.01 5.63 18.21
CA MET A 148 -0.79 6.34 17.24
C MET A 148 -0.80 5.54 15.93
N ILE A 149 -2.00 5.32 15.39
CA ILE A 149 -2.26 4.58 14.17
C ILE A 149 -2.99 5.50 13.19
N MET A 150 -2.42 5.66 12.00
CA MET A 150 -3.09 6.28 10.87
C MET A 150 -3.36 5.21 9.82
N ASN A 151 -4.61 5.12 9.35
CA ASN A 151 -4.95 4.20 8.27
C ASN A 151 -6.07 4.78 7.41
N PHE A 152 -5.74 5.22 6.20
CA PHE A 152 -6.74 5.67 5.24
C PHE A 152 -6.22 5.60 3.80
N GLY A 153 -7.16 5.62 2.86
CA GLY A 153 -6.90 5.95 1.46
C GLY A 153 -8.00 6.87 0.94
N ARG A 154 -7.62 7.93 0.23
CA ARG A 154 -8.59 8.92 -0.31
C ARG A 154 -9.64 8.26 -1.20
N THR A 155 -9.26 7.26 -2.01
CA THR A 155 -10.21 6.55 -2.88
C THR A 155 -11.34 5.86 -2.10
N ALA A 156 -11.05 5.31 -0.92
CA ALA A 156 -12.09 4.68 -0.09
C ALA A 156 -13.08 5.70 0.51
N LEU A 157 -12.66 6.96 0.69
CA LEU A 157 -13.48 8.03 1.28
C LEU A 157 -14.18 8.89 0.22
N MET A 158 -13.52 9.16 -0.91
CA MET A 158 -13.97 10.14 -1.91
C MET A 158 -14.34 9.50 -3.25
N GLY A 159 -13.94 8.24 -3.48
CA GLY A 159 -14.02 7.60 -4.79
C GLY A 159 -12.87 7.99 -5.73
N SER A 160 -12.91 7.46 -6.94
CA SER A 160 -12.01 7.77 -8.06
C SER A 160 -12.74 7.51 -9.38
N ALA A 161 -12.13 7.85 -10.53
CA ALA A 161 -12.72 7.53 -11.83
C ALA A 161 -12.97 6.01 -12.02
N SER A 162 -12.03 5.14 -11.60
CA SER A 162 -12.22 3.68 -11.68
C SER A 162 -13.08 3.09 -10.56
N HIS A 163 -13.27 3.83 -9.46
CA HIS A 163 -14.10 3.40 -8.33
C HIS A 163 -14.98 4.57 -7.91
N PRO A 164 -16.01 4.89 -8.71
CA PRO A 164 -16.90 6.00 -8.40
C PRO A 164 -17.58 5.72 -7.05
N ARG A 165 -17.66 6.76 -6.21
CA ARG A 165 -18.37 6.66 -4.95
C ARG A 165 -19.88 6.62 -5.23
N PRO A 166 -20.63 5.62 -4.72
CA PRO A 166 -22.09 5.62 -4.85
C PRO A 166 -22.71 6.86 -4.22
N GLU A 167 -23.64 7.52 -4.93
CA GLU A 167 -24.29 8.75 -4.45
C GLU A 167 -25.15 8.55 -3.21
N SER A 168 -25.61 7.32 -2.96
CA SER A 168 -26.38 6.94 -1.77
C SER A 168 -25.56 6.92 -0.48
N LEU A 169 -24.22 6.92 -0.56
CA LEU A 169 -23.36 6.91 0.62
C LEU A 169 -23.02 8.33 1.09
N PRO A 170 -22.89 8.58 2.41
CA PRO A 170 -22.54 9.90 2.94
C PRO A 170 -21.26 10.45 2.31
N ARG A 171 -21.20 11.76 2.03
CA ARG A 171 -19.98 12.44 1.57
C ARG A 171 -19.18 12.96 2.76
N LEU A 172 -17.91 13.27 2.52
CA LEU A 172 -17.10 13.97 3.52
C LEU A 172 -17.65 15.38 3.75
N THR A 173 -17.67 15.79 5.00
CA THR A 173 -17.91 17.18 5.38
C THR A 173 -16.73 18.06 4.97
N PRO A 174 -16.90 19.40 4.83
CA PRO A 174 -15.79 20.29 4.50
C PRO A 174 -14.59 20.16 5.44
N ILE A 175 -14.82 20.01 6.75
CA ILE A 175 -13.75 19.85 7.73
C ILE A 175 -13.01 18.51 7.64
N GLN A 176 -13.69 17.44 7.22
CA GLN A 176 -13.04 16.15 6.93
C GLN A 176 -12.16 16.26 5.68
N VAL A 177 -12.61 16.96 4.64
CA VAL A 177 -11.79 17.21 3.45
C VAL A 177 -10.56 18.04 3.81
N GLU A 178 -10.74 19.12 4.56
CA GLU A 178 -9.65 19.96 5.06
C GLU A 178 -8.62 19.15 5.87
N ALA A 179 -9.07 18.24 6.73
CA ALA A 179 -8.18 17.39 7.51
C ALA A 179 -7.31 16.46 6.63
N LEU A 180 -7.88 15.88 5.56
CA LEU A 180 -7.10 15.06 4.61
C LEU A 180 -6.10 15.91 3.82
N ASP A 181 -6.48 17.13 3.45
CA ASP A 181 -5.63 18.05 2.71
C ASP A 181 -4.48 18.58 3.56
N ALA A 182 -4.71 18.81 4.85
CA ALA A 182 -3.66 19.14 5.81
C ALA A 182 -2.65 18.00 5.97
N ILE A 183 -3.10 16.74 6.07
CA ILE A 183 -2.20 15.57 6.09
C ILE A 183 -1.35 15.53 4.82
N GLU A 184 -1.95 15.72 3.65
CA GLU A 184 -1.23 15.70 2.37
C GLU A 184 -0.20 16.82 2.26
N ALA A 185 -0.56 18.03 2.67
CA ALA A 185 0.34 19.18 2.64
C ALA A 185 1.55 18.97 3.56
N ILE A 186 1.32 18.49 4.79
CA ILE A 186 2.38 18.20 5.74
C ILE A 186 3.25 17.04 5.24
N ALA A 187 2.63 15.95 4.78
CA ALA A 187 3.35 14.79 4.26
C ALA A 187 4.23 15.17 3.06
N LYS A 188 3.77 16.07 2.17
CA LYS A 188 4.57 16.63 1.07
C LYS A 188 5.74 17.48 1.58
N ALA A 189 5.51 18.33 2.58
CA ALA A 189 6.56 19.18 3.15
C ALA A 189 7.65 18.39 3.88
N THR A 190 7.30 17.21 4.42
CA THR A 190 8.22 16.36 5.21
C THR A 190 8.55 15.04 4.53
N GLN A 191 8.36 14.95 3.21
CA GLN A 191 8.52 13.69 2.48
C GLN A 191 9.98 13.25 2.43
N LEU A 192 10.20 11.94 2.47
CA LEU A 192 11.47 11.32 2.13
C LEU A 192 11.35 10.68 0.75
N GLU A 193 12.19 11.13 -0.18
CA GLU A 193 12.29 10.56 -1.51
C GLU A 193 13.45 9.57 -1.56
N MET A 194 13.13 8.30 -1.84
CA MET A 194 14.13 7.28 -2.09
C MET A 194 14.18 7.04 -3.59
N ARG A 195 15.35 7.21 -4.22
CA ARG A 195 15.53 6.82 -5.62
C ARG A 195 15.34 5.31 -5.71
N THR A 196 14.26 4.88 -6.36
CA THR A 196 13.96 3.46 -6.60
C THR A 196 14.86 2.91 -7.70
N MET A 197 15.42 1.72 -7.48
CA MET A 197 16.24 0.97 -8.44
C MET A 197 15.68 -0.44 -8.62
N ALA A 198 15.93 -1.04 -9.78
CA ALA A 198 15.67 -2.47 -9.96
C ALA A 198 16.43 -3.28 -8.89
N GLY A 199 15.77 -4.29 -8.32
CA GLY A 199 16.28 -5.10 -7.22
C GLY A 199 15.96 -4.55 -5.82
N ASP A 200 15.52 -3.29 -5.71
CA ASP A 200 15.17 -2.71 -4.41
C ASP A 200 13.95 -3.41 -3.79
N MET A 201 14.08 -3.80 -2.52
CA MET A 201 12.97 -4.26 -1.68
C MET A 201 12.66 -3.24 -0.60
N HIS A 202 11.44 -2.73 -0.61
CA HIS A 202 10.97 -1.79 0.42
C HIS A 202 10.07 -2.51 1.42
N PHE A 203 10.13 -2.08 2.67
CA PHE A 203 9.29 -2.53 3.76
C PHE A 203 8.80 -1.31 4.53
N ILE A 204 7.49 -1.15 4.66
CA ILE A 204 6.87 0.02 5.27
C ILE A 204 5.85 -0.42 6.30
N ASN A 205 5.97 0.08 7.53
CA ASN A 205 4.95 -0.06 8.56
C ASN A 205 3.72 0.73 8.16
N ASN A 206 2.65 -0.01 7.86
CA ASN A 206 1.44 0.52 7.26
C ASN A 206 0.64 1.44 8.20
N PHE A 207 0.90 1.41 9.51
CA PHE A 207 0.23 2.28 10.48
C PHE A 207 0.99 3.58 10.76
N ALA A 208 2.32 3.55 10.63
CA ALA A 208 3.19 4.66 11.02
C ALA A 208 3.68 5.50 9.84
N VAL A 209 3.65 4.94 8.64
CA VAL A 209 4.25 5.56 7.46
C VAL A 209 3.22 5.62 6.33
N LEU A 210 3.01 6.82 5.82
CA LEU A 210 2.25 7.06 4.60
C LEU A 210 3.17 6.86 3.41
N HIS A 211 2.67 6.26 2.34
CA HIS A 211 3.39 6.14 1.08
C HIS A 211 2.60 6.74 -0.07
N ARG A 212 3.33 7.17 -1.08
CA ARG A 212 2.77 7.68 -2.32
C ARG A 212 3.64 7.35 -3.51
N ARG A 213 3.11 7.58 -4.70
CA ARG A 213 3.82 7.37 -5.97
C ARG A 213 3.80 8.65 -6.78
N GLU A 214 4.96 9.08 -7.26
CA GLU A 214 5.06 10.15 -8.26
C GLU A 214 4.45 9.69 -9.61
N GLY A 215 3.96 10.64 -10.41
CA GLY A 215 3.60 10.34 -11.80
C GLY A 215 4.82 9.82 -12.57
N PHE A 216 4.61 9.02 -13.61
CA PHE A 216 5.72 8.44 -14.36
C PHE A 216 5.44 8.23 -15.84
N VAL A 217 6.52 8.06 -16.60
CA VAL A 217 6.49 7.77 -18.03
C VAL A 217 7.29 6.50 -18.27
N ASN A 218 6.65 5.49 -18.85
CA ASN A 218 7.32 4.27 -19.27
C ASN A 218 8.07 4.48 -20.59
N GLY A 219 9.21 3.81 -20.73
CA GLY A 219 9.95 3.74 -21.99
C GLY A 219 9.43 2.64 -22.92
N THR A 220 10.13 2.45 -24.03
CA THR A 220 9.78 1.43 -25.03
C THR A 220 10.31 0.05 -24.63
N GLN A 221 11.46 0.01 -23.94
CA GLN A 221 12.09 -1.23 -23.48
C GLN A 221 11.37 -1.80 -22.25
N ALA A 222 11.41 -3.12 -22.07
CA ALA A 222 10.80 -3.78 -20.91
C ALA A 222 11.43 -3.32 -19.58
N SER A 223 12.75 -3.08 -19.57
CA SER A 223 13.52 -2.54 -18.44
C SER A 223 13.13 -1.11 -18.05
N GLU A 224 12.48 -0.38 -18.95
CA GLU A 224 12.02 1.01 -18.75
C GLU A 224 10.51 1.10 -18.48
N LYS A 225 9.85 -0.06 -18.34
CA LYS A 225 8.45 -0.16 -17.91
C LYS A 225 8.43 -0.48 -16.42
N ARG A 226 7.85 0.41 -15.62
CA ARG A 226 7.79 0.24 -14.16
C ARG A 226 7.03 -1.03 -13.76
N HIS A 227 7.68 -1.91 -13.00
CA HIS A 227 7.10 -3.15 -12.50
C HIS A 227 7.48 -3.37 -11.04
N LEU A 228 6.49 -3.26 -10.15
CA LEU A 228 6.63 -3.68 -8.75
C LEU A 228 5.81 -4.93 -8.47
N VAL A 229 6.29 -5.77 -7.56
CA VAL A 229 5.53 -6.88 -6.97
C VAL A 229 5.31 -6.55 -5.50
N ARG A 230 4.06 -6.34 -5.09
CA ARG A 230 3.69 -5.94 -3.73
C ARG A 230 3.10 -7.10 -2.95
N MET A 231 3.44 -7.17 -1.67
CA MET A 231 2.82 -8.05 -0.69
C MET A 231 2.45 -7.31 0.60
N ARG A 232 1.62 -7.97 1.42
CA ARG A 232 1.20 -7.51 2.76
C ARG A 232 1.70 -8.55 3.75
N LEU A 233 2.35 -8.09 4.80
CA LEU A 233 2.94 -8.92 5.84
C LEU A 233 2.28 -8.64 7.19
N ARG A 234 2.27 -9.67 8.03
CA ARG A 234 1.89 -9.59 9.44
C ARG A 234 2.93 -10.33 10.25
N ASP A 235 3.15 -9.84 11.46
CA ASP A 235 4.13 -10.42 12.37
C ASP A 235 3.49 -10.72 13.73
N ASP A 236 3.62 -11.95 14.21
CA ASP A 236 2.94 -12.39 15.43
C ASP A 236 3.60 -11.90 16.72
N GLU A 237 4.83 -11.41 16.65
CA GLU A 237 5.64 -11.03 17.82
C GLU A 237 5.75 -9.50 17.95
N LEU A 238 6.08 -8.82 16.86
CA LEU A 238 6.33 -7.38 16.80
C LEU A 238 5.22 -6.60 16.10
N GLY A 239 4.26 -7.30 15.47
CA GLY A 239 3.06 -6.69 14.90
C GLY A 239 2.29 -5.90 15.93
N TRP A 240 1.82 -4.71 15.55
CA TRP A 240 1.04 -3.88 16.45
C TRP A 240 -0.36 -4.48 16.65
N THR A 241 -0.90 -4.36 17.86
CA THR A 241 -2.28 -4.72 18.14
C THR A 241 -3.21 -3.95 17.19
N VAL A 242 -4.06 -4.68 16.46
CA VAL A 242 -4.94 -4.11 15.44
C VAL A 242 -6.21 -3.58 16.11
N PRO A 243 -6.54 -2.28 15.98
CA PRO A 243 -7.77 -1.71 16.52
C PRO A 243 -9.01 -2.44 16.03
N LYS A 244 -10.05 -2.51 16.87
CA LYS A 244 -11.30 -3.25 16.60
C LYS A 244 -11.90 -2.91 15.24
N GLU A 245 -11.86 -1.63 14.86
CA GLU A 245 -12.39 -1.07 13.63
C GLU A 245 -11.65 -1.56 12.37
N LEU A 246 -10.43 -2.08 12.51
CA LEU A 246 -9.59 -2.60 11.41
C LEU A 246 -9.49 -4.13 11.40
N GLN A 247 -9.90 -4.81 12.47
CA GLN A 247 -9.74 -6.26 12.61
C GLN A 247 -10.37 -7.07 11.47
N SER A 248 -11.51 -6.60 10.92
CA SER A 248 -12.17 -7.27 9.78
C SER A 248 -11.26 -7.35 8.55
N GLU A 249 -10.56 -6.26 8.22
CA GLU A 249 -9.69 -6.21 7.04
C GLU A 249 -8.44 -7.07 7.25
N TRP A 250 -7.91 -7.12 8.47
CA TRP A 250 -6.81 -8.02 8.83
C TRP A 250 -7.23 -9.49 8.81
N ALA A 251 -8.40 -9.82 9.35
CA ALA A 251 -8.93 -11.18 9.31
C ALA A 251 -9.18 -11.63 7.86
N GLN A 252 -9.66 -10.72 7.00
CA GLN A 252 -9.83 -11.02 5.59
C GLN A 252 -8.49 -11.24 4.87
N ALA A 253 -7.44 -10.49 5.22
CA ALA A 253 -6.13 -10.63 4.59
C ALA A 253 -5.37 -11.89 5.09
N PHE A 254 -5.37 -12.15 6.40
CA PHE A 254 -4.49 -13.15 7.04
C PHE A 254 -5.21 -14.39 7.58
N GLY A 255 -6.55 -14.38 7.67
CA GLY A 255 -7.32 -15.52 8.17
C GLY A 255 -7.21 -16.78 7.31
N GLU A 256 -7.64 -17.91 7.85
CA GLU A 256 -7.49 -19.22 7.19
C GLU A 256 -8.46 -19.41 6.01
N SER A 257 -9.61 -18.74 6.03
CA SER A 257 -10.65 -18.90 4.99
C SER A 257 -10.30 -18.14 3.70
N GLY A 258 -10.56 -18.79 2.56
CA GLY A 258 -10.38 -18.23 1.22
C GLY A 258 -9.22 -18.86 0.45
N SER A 259 -9.24 -18.74 -0.88
CA SER A 259 -8.16 -19.22 -1.74
C SER A 259 -6.86 -18.43 -1.52
N LYS A 260 -5.72 -19.08 -1.74
CA LYS A 260 -4.40 -18.45 -1.83
C LYS A 260 -3.81 -18.78 -3.19
N VAL A 261 -3.67 -17.77 -4.04
CA VAL A 261 -3.19 -17.90 -5.41
C VAL A 261 -1.92 -17.07 -5.59
N TRP A 262 -0.88 -17.70 -6.13
CA TRP A 262 0.44 -17.11 -6.31
C TRP A 262 0.69 -16.88 -7.80
N HIS A 263 0.73 -15.62 -8.21
CA HIS A 263 1.06 -15.23 -9.57
C HIS A 263 2.47 -14.62 -9.55
N ILE A 264 3.44 -15.33 -10.12
CA ILE A 264 4.82 -14.84 -10.22
C ILE A 264 5.00 -13.86 -11.39
N GLU A 265 4.03 -13.83 -12.32
CA GLU A 265 3.96 -12.91 -13.45
C GLU A 265 2.59 -12.21 -13.51
N PRO A 266 2.51 -11.01 -14.13
CA PRO A 266 1.25 -10.30 -14.34
C PRO A 266 0.21 -11.18 -15.03
N MET A 267 -1.04 -11.14 -14.56
CA MET A 267 -2.13 -11.84 -15.23
C MET A 267 -2.47 -11.16 -16.57
N PRO A 268 -2.64 -11.89 -17.68
CA PRO A 268 -3.50 -11.44 -18.77
C PRO A 268 -4.93 -11.29 -18.24
N GLU A 269 -5.73 -10.37 -18.79
CA GLU A 269 -7.14 -10.20 -18.38
C GLU A 269 -8.01 -11.46 -18.57
N GLY A 270 -7.52 -12.46 -19.32
CA GLY A 270 -8.14 -13.76 -19.50
C GLY A 270 -7.63 -14.80 -18.51
N PHE A 271 -8.56 -15.40 -17.75
CA PHE A 271 -8.35 -16.59 -16.95
C PHE A 271 -7.77 -17.74 -17.81
N PHE A 272 -6.56 -18.21 -17.49
CA PHE A 272 -6.06 -19.51 -17.96
C PHE A 272 -5.81 -20.37 -16.72
N PRO A 273 -6.48 -21.54 -16.58
CA PRO A 273 -6.15 -22.45 -15.51
C PRO A 273 -4.71 -22.92 -15.66
N LEU A 274 -3.93 -22.80 -14.59
CA LEU A 274 -2.60 -23.40 -14.47
C LEU A 274 -2.74 -24.93 -14.59
N ARG A 275 -2.48 -25.48 -15.79
CA ARG A 275 -1.72 -26.71 -16.07
C ARG A 275 -1.78 -27.08 -17.56
N LEU A 276 -0.65 -26.91 -18.25
CA LEU A 276 -0.17 -27.71 -19.38
C LEU A 276 1.36 -27.61 -19.23
N GLN A 277 2.12 -28.58 -18.74
CA GLN A 277 2.10 -30.02 -18.96
C GLN A 277 2.64 -30.76 -17.72
N VAL A 278 2.27 -32.04 -17.65
CA VAL A 278 2.90 -33.06 -16.80
C VAL A 278 4.20 -33.47 -17.47
N ASN A 279 5.30 -33.50 -16.72
CA ASN A 279 6.34 -34.54 -16.74
C ASN A 279 7.25 -34.35 -15.53
#